data_AF-A0A968L0T3-F1
#
_entry.id   AF-A0A968L0T3-F1
#
_cell.length_a   1.000
_cell.length_b   1.000
_cell.length_c   1.000
_cell.angle_alpha   90.00
_cell.angle_beta   90.00
_cell.angle_gamma   90.00
#
_symmetry.space_group_name_H-M   'P 1'
#
loop_
_entity.id
_entity.type
_entity.pdbx_description
1 polymer ?
#
loop_
_entity_poly.entity_id
_entity_poly.type
_entity_poly.pdbx_seq_one_letter_code
_entity_poly.pdbx_strand_id
1 'polypeptide(L)'
;MNNINISDEVPIFSMSTTARMLKISVHTLRMYERESLFIPYKNDSNQRLFSKADIERIQCIRNAINEAKISINGIKTIYSLIPCWDIIKCSEEERKNCKAFNGAHSPCWSYDHSNVCNNKNCRSCEVYVKYSQCGTIKELIKSISR
;
A
#
# COMPACT_ATOMS: atom_id res chain seq x y z
N MET A 1 0.92 20.01 29.93
CA MET A 1 1.00 18.72 29.19
C MET A 1 1.65 19.02 27.85
N ASN A 2 2.86 18.53 27.61
CA ASN A 2 3.53 18.74 26.33
C ASN A 2 2.82 17.91 25.26
N ASN A 3 2.13 18.60 24.33
CA ASN A 3 1.57 17.98 23.14
C ASN A 3 2.73 17.61 22.21
N ILE A 4 3.23 16.39 22.34
CA ILE A 4 4.19 15.82 21.40
C ILE A 4 3.43 15.62 20.08
N ASN A 5 3.68 16.49 19.10
CA ASN A 5 3.13 16.35 17.76
C ASN A 5 3.94 15.30 17.00
N ILE A 6 3.49 14.05 17.06
CA ILE A 6 4.12 12.93 16.34
C ILE A 6 3.64 12.96 14.89
N SER A 7 4.59 12.97 13.94
CA SER A 7 4.27 12.91 12.51
C SER A 7 3.48 11.64 12.17
N ASP A 8 2.49 11.78 11.28
CA ASP A 8 1.60 10.70 10.86
C ASP A 8 2.32 9.52 10.16
N GLU A 9 3.57 9.72 9.76
CA GLU A 9 4.42 8.74 9.09
C GLU A 9 5.26 7.88 10.06
N VAL A 10 5.37 8.26 11.33
CA VAL A 10 6.22 7.54 12.29
C VAL A 10 5.53 6.24 12.74
N PRO A 11 6.12 5.06 12.49
CA PRO A 11 5.49 3.79 12.83
C PRO A 11 5.70 3.43 14.30
N ILE A 12 4.65 3.63 15.12
CA ILE A 12 4.70 3.39 16.58
C ILE A 12 3.60 2.45 17.08
N PHE A 13 2.59 2.16 16.27
CA PHE A 13 1.48 1.30 16.67
C PHE A 13 1.81 -0.16 16.39
N SER A 14 1.66 -1.04 17.38
CA SER A 14 1.85 -2.47 17.20
C SER A 14 0.67 -3.12 16.45
N MET A 15 0.90 -4.29 15.86
CA MET A 15 -0.15 -5.11 15.22
C MET A 15 -1.43 -5.26 16.06
N SER A 16 -1.30 -5.52 17.37
CA SER A 16 -2.46 -5.67 18.27
C SER A 16 -3.19 -4.34 18.52
N THR A 17 -2.44 -3.25 18.64
CA THR A 17 -3.00 -1.89 18.81
C THR A 17 -3.72 -1.44 17.54
N THR A 18 -3.10 -1.60 16.38
CA THR A 18 -3.70 -1.29 15.07
C THR A 18 -4.99 -2.07 14.83
N ALA A 19 -5.00 -3.39 15.10
CA ALA A 19 -6.19 -4.22 14.97
C ALA A 19 -7.34 -3.72 15.87
N ARG A 20 -7.04 -3.34 17.12
CA ARG A 20 -8.01 -2.77 18.06
C ARG A 20 -8.56 -1.42 17.59
N MET A 21 -7.71 -0.51 17.13
CA MET A 21 -8.11 0.80 16.60
C MET A 21 -9.06 0.66 15.40
N LEU A 22 -8.74 -0.27 14.50
CA LEU A 22 -9.52 -0.57 13.30
C LEU A 22 -10.71 -1.51 13.57
N LYS A 23 -10.93 -1.95 14.82
CA LYS A 23 -11.97 -2.91 15.22
C LYS A 23 -11.98 -4.19 14.38
N ILE A 24 -10.81 -4.71 13.98
CA ILE A 24 -10.63 -6.00 13.28
C ILE A 24 -9.85 -6.97 14.16
N SER A 25 -9.89 -8.26 13.82
CA SER A 25 -9.00 -9.24 14.44
C SER A 25 -7.55 -9.06 13.93
N VAL A 26 -6.57 -9.44 14.75
CA VAL A 26 -5.16 -9.55 14.32
C VAL A 26 -5.00 -10.53 13.16
N HIS A 27 -5.82 -11.58 13.12
CA HIS A 27 -5.83 -12.53 12.01
C HIS A 27 -6.22 -11.86 10.69
N THR A 28 -7.27 -11.03 10.69
CA THR A 28 -7.72 -10.26 9.53
C THR A 28 -6.63 -9.28 9.07
N LEU A 29 -6.01 -8.56 10.00
CA LEU A 29 -4.93 -7.62 9.66
C LEU A 29 -3.72 -8.33 9.03
N ARG A 30 -3.33 -9.49 9.57
CA ARG A 30 -2.29 -10.34 8.98
C ARG A 30 -2.70 -10.91 7.62
N MET A 31 -3.98 -11.17 7.40
CA MET A 31 -4.49 -11.64 6.11
C MET A 31 -4.34 -10.54 5.06
N TYR A 32 -4.72 -9.30 5.38
CA TYR A 32 -4.49 -8.15 4.49
C TYR A 32 -3.00 -7.93 4.17
N GLU A 33 -2.11 -8.12 5.15
CA GLU A 33 -0.65 -8.09 4.94
C GLU A 33 -0.20 -9.18 3.95
N ARG A 34 -0.60 -10.45 4.18
CA ARG A 34 -0.23 -11.57 3.31
C ARG A 34 -0.71 -11.38 1.87
N GLU A 35 -1.86 -10.75 1.71
CA GLU A 35 -2.42 -10.41 0.39
C GLU A 35 -1.76 -9.20 -0.29
N SER A 36 -0.69 -8.67 0.30
CA SER A 36 0.08 -7.52 -0.21
C SER A 36 -0.75 -6.25 -0.36
N LEU A 37 -1.82 -6.09 0.44
CA LEU A 37 -2.65 -4.88 0.41
C LEU A 37 -1.95 -3.69 1.07
N PHE A 38 -1.00 -3.95 1.96
CA PHE A 38 -0.10 -2.95 2.55
C PHE A 38 1.24 -3.58 2.92
N ILE A 39 2.24 -2.75 3.23
CA ILE A 39 3.59 -3.18 3.62
C ILE A 39 3.83 -2.69 5.04
N PRO A 40 3.98 -3.54 6.06
CA PRO A 40 4.26 -3.07 7.42
C PRO A 40 5.68 -2.53 7.54
N TYR A 41 5.91 -1.59 8.45
CA TYR A 41 7.27 -1.32 8.92
C TYR A 41 7.72 -2.46 9.84
N LYS A 42 8.97 -2.88 9.73
CA LYS A 42 9.61 -3.81 10.66
C LYS A 42 10.82 -3.12 11.26
N ASN A 43 10.86 -3.04 12.60
CA ASN A 43 12.04 -2.52 13.29
C ASN A 43 13.18 -3.55 13.33
N ASP A 44 14.30 -3.19 13.94
CA ASP A 44 15.49 -4.05 14.06
C ASP A 44 15.21 -5.37 14.79
N SER A 45 14.23 -5.39 15.68
CA SER A 45 13.74 -6.61 16.37
C SER A 45 12.70 -7.39 15.54
N ASN A 46 12.54 -7.08 14.24
CA ASN A 46 11.57 -7.67 13.32
C ASN A 46 10.10 -7.52 13.78
N GLN A 47 9.83 -6.58 14.68
CA GLN A 47 8.48 -6.27 15.14
C GLN A 47 7.78 -5.39 14.12
N ARG A 48 6.55 -5.77 13.78
CA ARG A 48 5.68 -4.98 12.90
C ARG A 48 5.13 -3.77 13.63
N LEU A 49 5.41 -2.58 13.10
CA LEU A 49 4.85 -1.33 13.56
C LEU A 49 4.13 -0.61 12.40
N PHE A 50 3.19 0.24 12.78
CA PHE A 50 2.29 0.95 11.89
C PHE A 50 2.27 2.43 12.25
N SER A 51 2.26 3.28 11.23
CA SER A 51 2.06 4.72 11.37
C SER A 51 0.57 5.07 11.32
N LYS A 52 0.23 6.35 11.50
CA LYS A 52 -1.16 6.78 11.31
C LYS A 52 -1.58 6.68 9.85
N ALA A 53 -0.68 7.01 8.91
CA ALA A 53 -0.91 6.83 7.47
C ALA A 53 -1.18 5.35 7.10
N ASP A 54 -0.52 4.39 7.76
CA ASP A 54 -0.84 2.96 7.56
C ASP A 54 -2.25 2.62 8.01
N ILE A 55 -2.65 3.13 9.18
CA ILE A 55 -3.97 2.88 9.74
C ILE A 55 -5.06 3.44 8.82
N GLU A 56 -4.85 4.64 8.26
CA GLU A 56 -5.76 5.23 7.27
C GLU A 56 -5.88 4.36 6.00
N ARG A 57 -4.76 3.87 5.48
CA ARG A 57 -4.76 2.94 4.34
C ARG A 57 -5.53 1.66 4.65
N ILE A 58 -5.29 1.05 5.81
CA ILE A 58 -5.96 -0.19 6.20
C ILE A 58 -7.45 0.05 6.44
N GLN A 59 -7.83 1.20 7.00
CA GLN A 59 -9.23 1.59 7.14
C GLN A 59 -9.91 1.72 5.77
N CYS A 60 -9.24 2.34 4.80
CA CYS A 60 -9.71 2.42 3.42
C CYS A 60 -9.93 1.02 2.80
N ILE A 61 -8.97 0.11 2.95
CA ILE A 61 -9.10 -1.30 2.52
C ILE A 61 -10.30 -1.97 3.19
N ARG A 62 -10.44 -1.80 4.51
CA ARG A 62 -11.54 -2.36 5.29
C ARG A 62 -12.90 -1.86 4.77
N ASN A 63 -13.02 -0.58 4.48
CA ASN A 63 -14.28 0.01 3.98
C ASN A 63 -14.59 -0.50 2.56
N ALA A 64 -13.58 -0.59 1.69
CA ALA A 64 -13.75 -1.19 0.36
C ALA A 64 -14.31 -2.63 0.43
N ILE A 65 -13.81 -3.44 1.37
CA ILE A 65 -14.27 -4.82 1.56
C ILE A 65 -15.67 -4.88 2.19
N ASN A 66 -15.87 -4.18 3.31
CA ASN A 66 -17.07 -4.38 4.13
C ASN A 66 -18.28 -3.57 3.65
N GLU A 67 -18.05 -2.36 3.14
CA GLU A 67 -19.10 -1.44 2.72
C GLU A 67 -19.34 -1.55 1.22
N ALA A 68 -18.29 -1.40 0.41
CA ALA A 68 -18.39 -1.45 -1.05
C ALA A 68 -18.38 -2.88 -1.63
N LYS A 69 -18.23 -3.91 -0.78
CA LYS A 69 -18.23 -5.34 -1.16
C LYS A 69 -17.19 -5.70 -2.23
N ILE A 70 -16.10 -4.95 -2.30
CA ILE A 70 -14.99 -5.22 -3.22
C ILE A 70 -14.16 -6.38 -2.64
N SER A 71 -13.92 -7.41 -3.44
CA SER A 71 -13.07 -8.53 -3.04
C SER A 71 -11.61 -8.09 -2.89
N ILE A 72 -10.82 -8.87 -2.14
CA ILE A 72 -9.37 -8.64 -2.02
C ILE A 72 -8.70 -8.63 -3.41
N ASN A 73 -9.05 -9.58 -4.27
CA ASN A 73 -8.56 -9.60 -5.65
C ASN A 73 -8.98 -8.34 -6.42
N GLY A 74 -10.20 -7.85 -6.22
CA GLY A 74 -10.65 -6.58 -6.81
C GLY A 74 -9.76 -5.40 -6.37
N ILE A 75 -9.42 -5.32 -5.08
CA ILE A 75 -8.52 -4.27 -4.58
C ILE A 75 -7.11 -4.41 -5.18
N LYS A 76 -6.58 -5.63 -5.25
CA LYS A 76 -5.26 -5.90 -5.85
C LYS A 76 -5.21 -5.51 -7.33
N THR A 77 -6.27 -5.82 -8.08
CA THR A 77 -6.42 -5.40 -9.47
C THR A 77 -6.52 -3.87 -9.58
N ILE A 78 -7.29 -3.19 -8.71
CA ILE A 78 -7.32 -1.72 -8.70
C ILE A 78 -5.92 -1.15 -8.46
N TYR A 79 -5.17 -1.71 -7.52
CA TYR A 79 -3.79 -1.26 -7.27
C TYR A 79 -2.82 -1.59 -8.40
N SER A 80 -3.03 -2.66 -9.17
CA SER A 80 -2.19 -2.95 -10.33
C SER A 80 -2.37 -1.95 -11.47
N LEU A 81 -3.47 -1.20 -11.48
CA LEU A 81 -3.72 -0.13 -12.45
C LEU A 81 -2.96 1.16 -12.13
N ILE A 82 -2.29 1.24 -10.97
CA ILE A 82 -1.48 2.41 -10.63
C ILE A 82 -0.31 2.50 -11.63
N PRO A 83 -0.16 3.61 -12.38
CA PRO A 83 0.80 3.73 -13.45
C PRO A 83 2.22 3.97 -12.91
N CYS A 84 2.81 2.96 -12.29
CA CYS A 84 4.11 3.05 -11.63
C CYS A 84 5.22 3.51 -12.58
N TRP A 85 5.13 3.16 -13.87
CA TRP A 85 6.08 3.58 -14.91
C TRP A 85 6.03 5.09 -15.16
N ASP A 86 4.86 5.72 -15.06
CA ASP A 86 4.72 7.16 -15.25
C ASP A 86 5.14 7.94 -13.99
N ILE A 87 4.91 7.37 -12.82
CA ILE A 87 5.32 7.98 -11.54
C ILE A 87 6.84 7.91 -11.37
N ILE A 88 7.43 6.73 -11.62
CA ILE A 88 8.88 6.50 -11.47
C ILE A 88 9.66 6.95 -12.71
N LYS A 89 8.98 7.25 -13.81
CA LYS A 89 9.58 7.63 -15.11
C LYS A 89 10.50 6.52 -15.65
N CYS A 90 10.01 5.28 -15.66
CA CYS A 90 10.69 4.15 -16.28
C CYS A 90 10.69 4.30 -17.81
N SER A 91 11.81 4.03 -18.46
CA SER A 91 11.90 3.94 -19.92
C SER A 91 11.12 2.73 -20.47
N GLU A 92 10.88 2.73 -21.78
CA GLU A 92 10.19 1.63 -22.44
C GLU A 92 10.95 0.30 -22.34
N GLU A 93 12.27 0.33 -22.50
CA GLU A 93 13.12 -0.86 -22.39
C GLU A 93 13.10 -1.44 -20.97
N GLU A 94 13.08 -0.59 -19.94
CA GLU A 94 13.04 -1.01 -18.54
C GLU A 94 11.70 -1.64 -18.14
N ARG A 95 10.59 -1.19 -18.73
CA ARG A 95 9.25 -1.73 -18.39
C ARG A 95 8.92 -2.99 -19.18
N LYS A 96 9.48 -3.21 -20.37
CA LYS A 96 9.26 -4.44 -21.18
C LYS A 96 9.51 -5.72 -20.37
N ASN A 97 10.52 -5.72 -19.52
CA ASN A 97 10.89 -6.88 -18.70
C ASN A 97 10.35 -6.82 -17.26
N CYS A 98 9.49 -5.85 -16.94
CA CYS A 98 8.97 -5.66 -15.58
C CYS A 98 7.73 -6.53 -15.33
N LYS A 99 7.80 -7.44 -14.35
CA LYS A 99 6.68 -8.30 -13.96
C LYS A 99 5.44 -7.51 -13.52
N ALA A 100 5.63 -6.40 -12.82
CA ALA A 100 4.54 -5.54 -12.38
C ALA A 100 3.85 -4.81 -13.54
N PHE A 101 4.62 -4.35 -14.54
CA PHE A 101 4.06 -3.68 -15.72
C PHE A 101 3.27 -4.65 -16.61
N ASN A 102 3.83 -5.86 -16.81
CA ASN A 102 3.19 -6.89 -17.63
C ASN A 102 2.07 -7.65 -16.88
N GLY A 103 2.00 -7.49 -15.55
CA GLY A 103 0.98 -8.10 -14.71
C GLY A 103 -0.23 -7.18 -14.50
N ALA A 104 -1.41 -7.78 -14.30
CA ALA A 104 -2.67 -7.03 -14.10
C ALA A 104 -3.45 -7.44 -12.84
N HIS A 105 -2.82 -8.22 -11.95
CA HIS A 105 -3.54 -8.88 -10.84
C HIS A 105 -3.05 -8.44 -9.46
N SER A 106 -1.92 -7.76 -9.36
CA SER A 106 -1.32 -7.40 -8.08
C SER A 106 -0.54 -6.09 -8.19
N PRO A 107 -0.49 -5.30 -7.11
CA PRO A 107 0.25 -4.04 -7.10
C PRO A 107 1.73 -4.23 -7.41
N CYS A 108 2.40 -3.19 -7.89
CA CYS A 108 3.82 -3.30 -8.22
C CYS A 108 4.68 -3.77 -7.03
N TRP A 109 4.35 -3.33 -5.81
CA TRP A 109 5.10 -3.65 -4.60
C TRP A 109 4.93 -5.10 -4.11
N SER A 110 4.14 -5.94 -4.78
CA SER A 110 4.12 -7.38 -4.51
C SER A 110 5.08 -8.17 -5.41
N TYR A 111 5.80 -7.51 -6.32
CA TYR A 111 6.73 -8.15 -7.25
C TYR A 111 8.18 -7.79 -6.94
N ASP A 112 9.09 -8.71 -7.24
CA ASP A 112 10.50 -8.39 -7.33
C ASP A 112 10.78 -7.45 -8.52
N HIS A 113 11.64 -6.46 -8.30
CA HIS A 113 11.98 -5.45 -9.30
C HIS A 113 13.40 -5.65 -9.83
N SER A 114 13.57 -5.67 -11.15
CA SER A 114 14.87 -5.88 -11.82
C SER A 114 15.37 -4.66 -12.61
N ASN A 115 14.62 -3.56 -12.63
CA ASN A 115 14.88 -2.36 -13.43
C ASN A 115 15.28 -1.15 -12.55
N VAL A 116 14.96 0.09 -12.93
CA VAL A 116 15.17 1.29 -12.10
C VAL A 116 14.50 1.23 -10.71
N CYS A 117 13.57 0.30 -10.51
CA CYS A 117 12.95 0.02 -9.20
C CYS A 117 13.74 -1.00 -8.37
N ASN A 118 14.79 -1.60 -8.91
CA ASN A 118 15.64 -2.55 -8.18
C ASN A 118 16.23 -1.88 -6.93
N ASN A 119 16.26 -2.62 -5.82
CA ASN A 119 16.70 -2.15 -4.50
C ASN A 119 15.91 -0.97 -3.89
N LYS A 120 14.82 -0.49 -4.51
CA LYS A 120 13.96 0.52 -3.87
C LYS A 120 13.12 -0.13 -2.78
N ASN A 121 13.07 0.52 -1.62
CA ASN A 121 12.12 0.15 -0.58
C ASN A 121 10.71 0.57 -1.01
N CYS A 122 9.86 -0.40 -1.34
CA CYS A 122 8.49 -0.13 -1.79
C CYS A 122 7.67 0.64 -0.75
N ARG A 123 7.95 0.51 0.55
CA ARG A 123 7.21 1.22 1.60
C ARG A 123 7.44 2.74 1.56
N SER A 124 8.61 3.18 1.13
CA SER A 124 8.95 4.60 0.96
C SER A 124 8.92 5.04 -0.50
N CYS A 125 8.42 4.20 -1.41
CA CYS A 125 8.32 4.50 -2.83
C CYS A 125 7.14 5.44 -3.10
N GLU A 126 7.30 6.42 -3.98
CA GLU A 126 6.23 7.38 -4.33
C GLU A 126 4.96 6.65 -4.81
N VAL A 127 5.11 5.58 -5.59
CA VAL A 127 3.98 4.75 -6.06
C VAL A 127 3.14 4.24 -4.90
N TYR A 128 3.78 3.82 -3.81
CA TYR A 128 3.09 3.30 -2.64
C TYR A 128 2.52 4.45 -1.79
N VAL A 129 3.32 5.48 -1.51
CA VAL A 129 2.98 6.55 -0.56
C VAL A 129 1.88 7.47 -1.10
N LYS A 130 1.93 7.83 -2.39
CA LYS A 130 0.98 8.78 -3.02
C LYS A 130 -0.47 8.29 -3.00
N TYR A 131 -0.68 6.99 -3.04
CA TYR A 131 -2.00 6.35 -3.05
C TYR A 131 -2.34 5.64 -1.74
N SER A 132 -1.83 6.15 -0.62
CA SER A 132 -2.12 5.64 0.72
C SER A 132 -3.58 5.80 1.13
N GLN A 133 -4.28 6.79 0.58
CA GLN A 133 -5.66 7.12 0.93
C GLN A 133 -6.64 6.78 -0.20
N CYS A 134 -7.85 6.33 0.17
CA CYS A 134 -8.92 6.02 -0.78
C CYS A 134 -9.28 7.18 -1.72
N GLY A 135 -9.16 8.44 -1.24
CA GLY A 135 -9.46 9.64 -2.04
C GLY A 135 -8.53 9.77 -3.24
N THR A 136 -7.23 9.62 -3.03
CA THR A 136 -6.22 9.80 -4.09
C THR A 136 -6.29 8.71 -5.15
N ILE A 137 -6.72 7.49 -4.80
CA ILE A 137 -6.98 6.42 -5.78
C ILE A 137 -8.15 6.79 -6.71
N LYS A 138 -9.22 7.39 -6.19
CA LYS A 138 -10.34 7.84 -7.03
C LYS A 138 -9.90 8.95 -7.99
N GLU A 139 -9.08 9.89 -7.52
CA GLU A 139 -8.51 10.96 -8.34
C GLU A 139 -7.59 10.41 -9.44
N LEU A 140 -6.78 9.41 -9.11
CA LEU A 140 -5.96 8.69 -10.09
C LEU A 140 -6.83 8.07 -11.18
N ILE A 141 -7.84 7.28 -10.80
CA ILE A 141 -8.74 6.63 -11.77
C ILE A 141 -9.39 7.68 -12.67
N LYS A 142 -9.85 8.80 -12.09
CA LYS A 142 -10.42 9.93 -12.84
C LYS A 142 -9.44 10.56 -13.84
N SER A 143 -8.15 10.58 -13.52
CA SER A 143 -7.11 11.13 -14.40
C SER A 143 -6.79 10.22 -15.60
N ILE A 144 -6.94 8.90 -15.44
CA ILE A 144 -6.67 7.90 -16.48
C ILE A 144 -7.89 7.73 -17.41
N SER A 145 -9.10 7.99 -16.91
CA SER A 145 -10.35 7.84 -17.67
C SER A 145 -10.67 9.05 -18.58
N ARG A 146 -9.73 9.96 -18.81
CA ARG A 146 -9.86 11.15 -19.65
C ARG A 146 -8.97 11.03 -20.87
#